data_AF-A0A7I7PE74-F1
#
_entry.id   AF-A0A7I7PE74-F1
#
_cell.length_a   1.000
_cell.length_b   1.000
_cell.length_c   1.000
_cell.angle_alpha   90.00
_cell.angle_beta   90.00
_cell.angle_gamma   90.00
#
_symmetry.space_group_name_H-M   'P 1'
#
loop_
_entity.id
_entity.type
_entity.pdbx_description
1 polymer ?
#
loop_
_entity_poly.entity_id
_entity_poly.type
_entity_poly.pdbx_seq_one_letter_code
_entity_poly.pdbx_strand_id
1 'polypeptide(L)'
;MFTLHSTLDDAQRYYFDVRRRAASCGRDPNALKVFLAATFVLGEVAEAENLSTPHGLDEFVDKVVPLLQERGVFRTEYSGTTLRDHLGLAPVSRP
;
A
#
# COMPACT_ATOMS: atom_id res chain seq x y z
N MET A 1 1.97 -4.96 -7.23
CA MET A 1 0.91 -4.93 -8.27
C MET A 1 -0.20 -4.03 -7.79
N PHE A 2 -0.71 -3.17 -8.66
CA PHE A 2 -1.81 -2.26 -8.35
C PHE A 2 -3.12 -2.81 -8.88
N THR A 3 -4.15 -2.82 -8.04
CA THR A 3 -5.49 -3.30 -8.39
C THR A 3 -6.57 -2.44 -7.74
N LEU A 4 -7.71 -2.39 -8.40
CA LEU A 4 -8.89 -1.66 -7.95
C LEU A 4 -10.03 -2.67 -7.75
N HIS A 5 -10.58 -2.72 -6.54
CA HIS A 5 -11.74 -3.52 -6.19
C HIS A 5 -12.67 -2.66 -5.35
N SER A 6 -13.93 -2.57 -5.76
CA SER A 6 -14.94 -1.74 -5.08
C SER A 6 -15.56 -2.43 -3.86
N THR A 7 -15.34 -3.74 -3.70
CA THR A 7 -15.83 -4.53 -2.56
C THR A 7 -14.71 -5.28 -1.86
N LEU A 8 -14.86 -5.51 -0.56
CA LEU A 8 -13.89 -6.28 0.24
C LEU A 8 -13.83 -7.74 -0.21
N ASP A 9 -14.98 -8.36 -0.47
CA ASP A 9 -15.07 -9.75 -0.90
C ASP A 9 -14.32 -9.99 -2.22
N ASP A 10 -14.48 -9.08 -3.18
CA ASP A 10 -13.76 -9.19 -4.46
C ASP A 10 -12.26 -8.95 -4.26
N ALA A 11 -11.87 -7.98 -3.42
CA ALA A 11 -10.48 -7.73 -3.09
C ALA A 11 -9.81 -8.96 -2.44
N GLN A 12 -10.50 -9.61 -1.50
CA GLN A 12 -10.02 -10.81 -0.82
C GLN A 12 -9.91 -11.99 -1.80
N ARG A 13 -10.95 -12.24 -2.61
CA ARG A 13 -10.93 -13.29 -3.64
C ARG A 13 -9.75 -13.12 -4.59
N TYR A 14 -9.54 -11.89 -5.07
CA TYR A 14 -8.42 -11.56 -5.93
C TYR A 14 -7.08 -11.78 -5.23
N TYR A 15 -6.92 -11.26 -4.00
CA TYR A 15 -5.71 -11.44 -3.20
C TYR A 15 -5.32 -12.92 -3.04
N PHE A 16 -6.27 -13.78 -2.68
CA PHE A 16 -6.01 -15.21 -2.51
C PHE A 16 -5.70 -15.91 -3.82
N ASP A 17 -6.41 -15.57 -4.90
CA ASP A 17 -6.16 -16.15 -6.23
C ASP A 17 -4.74 -15.85 -6.73
N VAL A 18 -4.30 -14.59 -6.67
CA VAL A 18 -2.96 -14.22 -7.17
C VAL A 18 -1.83 -14.82 -6.35
N ARG A 19 -2.00 -14.93 -5.02
CA ARG A 19 -1.03 -15.61 -4.15
C ARG A 19 -0.95 -17.10 -4.43
N ARG A 20 -2.10 -17.76 -4.66
CA ARG A 20 -2.17 -19.17 -5.04
C ARG A 20 -1.45 -19.42 -6.36
N ARG A 21 -1.67 -18.56 -7.37
CA ARG A 21 -1.01 -18.67 -8.69
C ARG A 21 0.50 -18.47 -8.57
N ALA A 22 0.96 -17.49 -7.79
CA ALA A 22 2.38 -17.30 -7.53
C ALA A 22 3.02 -18.58 -6.94
N ALA A 23 2.37 -19.18 -5.95
CA ALA A 23 2.83 -20.45 -5.36
C ALA A 23 2.92 -21.58 -6.40
N SER A 24 1.90 -21.72 -7.26
CA SER A 24 1.90 -22.78 -8.29
C SER A 24 3.03 -22.65 -9.31
N CYS A 25 3.63 -21.46 -9.45
CA CYS A 25 4.79 -21.21 -10.29
C CYS A 25 6.12 -21.25 -9.50
N GLY A 26 6.13 -21.80 -8.28
CA GLY A 26 7.34 -21.91 -7.45
C GLY A 26 7.81 -20.59 -6.83
N ARG A 27 6.98 -19.54 -6.82
CA ARG A 27 7.32 -18.24 -6.23
C ARG A 27 6.82 -18.15 -4.79
N ASP A 28 7.60 -17.54 -3.90
CA ASP A 28 7.11 -17.16 -2.57
C ASP A 28 5.91 -16.19 -2.70
N PRO A 29 4.71 -16.55 -2.21
CA PRO A 29 3.55 -15.68 -2.28
C PRO A 29 3.68 -14.38 -1.47
N ASN A 30 4.60 -14.30 -0.50
CA ASN A 30 4.88 -13.06 0.25
C ASN A 30 5.77 -12.07 -0.50
N ALA A 31 6.42 -12.54 -1.58
CA ALA A 31 7.16 -11.69 -2.50
C ALA A 31 6.25 -10.88 -3.45
N LEU A 32 4.94 -11.15 -3.44
CA LEU A 32 3.93 -10.37 -4.17
C LEU A 32 3.27 -9.37 -3.23
N LYS A 33 3.59 -8.08 -3.39
CA LYS A 33 2.89 -7.00 -2.70
C LYS A 33 1.69 -6.53 -3.53
N VAL A 34 0.51 -6.56 -2.93
CA VAL A 34 -0.75 -6.09 -3.51
C VAL A 34 -1.05 -4.72 -2.91
N PHE A 35 -1.15 -3.71 -3.76
CA PHE A 35 -1.51 -2.35 -3.36
C PHE A 35 -2.90 -2.05 -3.91
N LEU A 36 -3.81 -1.70 -3.02
CA LEU A 36 -5.11 -1.16 -3.41
C LEU A 36 -5.01 0.35 -3.46
N ALA A 37 -5.60 0.93 -4.50
CA ALA A 37 -5.84 2.36 -4.50
C ALA A 37 -6.91 2.68 -3.44
N ALA A 38 -6.63 3.69 -2.63
CA ALA A 38 -7.57 4.25 -1.69
C ALA A 38 -7.63 5.75 -1.92
N THR A 39 -8.85 6.28 -1.93
CA THR A 39 -9.12 7.71 -2.02
C THR A 39 -9.57 8.19 -0.64
N PHE A 40 -8.96 9.26 -0.16
CA PHE A 40 -9.29 9.86 1.13
C PHE A 40 -9.82 11.27 0.89
N VAL A 41 -10.81 11.65 1.69
CA VAL A 41 -11.28 13.03 1.80
C VAL A 41 -11.08 13.42 3.25
N LEU A 42 -10.29 14.47 3.48
CA LEU A 42 -10.01 15.04 4.79
C LEU A 42 -10.67 16.42 4.85
N GLY A 43 -11.30 16.77 5.97
CA GLY A 43 -12.05 18.02 6.13
C GLY A 43 -13.54 17.87 5.81
N GLU A 44 -14.24 19.01 5.75
CA GLU A 44 -15.65 19.03 5.36
C GLU A 44 -15.81 18.77 3.86
N VAL A 45 -16.86 18.05 3.48
CA VAL A 45 -17.13 17.61 2.09
C VAL A 45 -17.17 18.75 1.06
N ALA A 46 -17.37 19.99 1.51
CA ALA A 46 -17.39 21.19 0.67
C ALA A 46 -15.97 21.66 0.25
N GLU A 47 -14.93 21.28 0.98
CA GLU A 47 -13.52 21.66 0.73
C GLU A 47 -12.75 20.57 -0.06
N ALA A 48 -13.45 19.51 -0.50
CA ALA A 48 -12.85 18.30 -1.09
C ALA A 48 -12.22 18.48 -2.48
N GLU A 49 -12.04 19.71 -2.97
CA GLU A 49 -11.48 20.01 -4.30
C GLU A 49 -9.95 19.81 -4.38
N ASN A 50 -9.27 19.53 -3.26
CA ASN A 50 -7.81 19.61 -3.19
C ASN A 50 -7.03 18.31 -3.46
N LEU A 51 -7.69 17.18 -3.73
CA LEU A 51 -7.04 15.86 -3.81
C LEU A 51 -6.00 15.74 -4.95
N SER A 52 -6.09 16.58 -5.98
CA SER A 52 -5.19 16.54 -7.15
C SER A 52 -4.13 17.65 -7.18
N THR A 53 -3.99 18.46 -6.11
CA THR A 53 -2.93 19.47 -6.03
C THR A 53 -1.75 18.95 -5.20
N PRO A 54 -0.52 19.48 -5.39
CA PRO A 54 0.64 19.11 -4.57
C PRO A 54 0.41 19.24 -3.05
N HIS A 55 -0.49 20.13 -2.63
CA HIS A 55 -0.81 20.39 -1.22
C HIS A 55 -1.80 19.37 -0.62
N GLY A 56 -2.51 18.59 -1.44
CA GLY A 56 -3.51 17.62 -0.97
C GLY A 56 -2.91 16.46 -0.17
N LEU A 57 -1.61 16.18 -0.35
CA LEU A 57 -0.91 15.16 0.42
C LEU A 57 -0.35 15.68 1.75
N ASP A 58 -0.04 16.97 1.86
CA ASP A 58 0.55 17.55 3.07
C ASP A 58 -0.39 17.38 4.27
N GLU A 59 -1.68 17.68 4.07
CA GLU A 59 -2.69 17.50 5.13
C GLU A 59 -2.83 16.04 5.56
N PHE A 60 -2.73 15.09 4.63
CA PHE A 60 -2.75 13.68 4.96
C PHE A 60 -1.50 13.28 5.75
N VAL A 61 -0.33 13.76 5.35
CA VAL A 61 0.93 13.51 6.06
C VAL A 61 0.86 14.07 7.47
N ASP A 62 0.38 15.30 7.65
CA ASP A 62 0.35 15.95 8.96
C ASP A 62 -0.68 15.35 9.91
N LYS A 63 -1.84 14.92 9.39
CA LYS A 63 -2.96 14.47 10.24
C LYS A 63 -3.08 12.96 10.35
N VAL A 64 -2.82 12.21 9.27
CA VAL A 64 -3.11 10.77 9.21
C VAL A 64 -1.88 9.94 9.51
N VAL A 65 -0.69 10.32 9.02
CA VAL A 65 0.54 9.52 9.27
C VAL A 65 0.84 9.35 10.77
N PRO A 66 0.75 10.38 11.64
CA PRO A 66 0.98 10.20 13.08
C PRO A 66 0.00 9.19 13.70
N LEU A 67 -1.27 9.22 13.30
CA LEU A 67 -2.30 8.30 13.78
C LEU A 67 -2.06 6.85 13.35
N LEU A 68 -1.47 6.64 12.18
CA LEU A 68 -1.10 5.31 11.69
C LEU A 68 0.20 4.80 12.35
N GLN A 69 1.14 5.71 12.64
CA GLN A 69 2.36 5.40 13.38
C GLN A 69 2.05 5.04 14.84
N GLU A 70 1.16 5.78 15.52
CA GLU A 70 0.69 5.49 16.88
C GLU A 70 0.05 4.09 16.96
N ARG A 71 -0.68 3.69 15.92
CA ARG A 71 -1.28 2.35 15.79
C ARG A 71 -0.29 1.26 15.37
N GLY A 72 0.97 1.59 15.10
CA GLY A 72 1.99 0.64 14.66
C GLY A 72 1.77 0.05 13.27
N VAL A 73 0.93 0.66 12.43
CA VAL A 73 0.61 0.16 11.07
C VAL A 73 1.33 0.94 9.96
N PHE A 74 2.08 1.98 10.32
CA PHE A 74 2.89 2.76 9.40
C PHE A 74 4.29 2.99 9.95
N ARG A 75 5.28 3.01 9.06
CA ARG A 75 6.69 3.15 9.44
C ARG A 75 6.99 4.54 10.01
N THR A 76 7.91 4.60 10.95
CA THR A 76 8.49 5.84 11.50
C THR A 76 9.84 6.18 10.87
N GLU A 77 10.54 5.17 10.35
CA GLU A 77 11.81 5.30 9.66
C GLU A 77 11.89 4.35 8.47
N TYR A 78 12.82 4.63 7.55
CA TYR A 78 13.13 3.78 6.42
C TYR A 78 14.32 2.88 6.76
N SER A 79 14.23 1.60 6.40
CA SER A 79 15.31 0.64 6.57
C SER A 79 15.84 0.14 5.22
N GLY A 80 17.16 -0.06 5.13
CA GLY A 80 17.83 -0.41 3.89
C GLY A 80 18.03 0.79 2.96
N THR A 81 18.42 0.53 1.72
CA THR A 81 18.78 1.58 0.75
C THR A 81 18.05 1.45 -0.57
N THR A 82 17.29 0.35 -0.73
CA THR A 82 16.55 0.08 -1.95
C THR A 82 15.06 0.08 -1.70
N LEU A 83 14.29 0.38 -2.74
CA LEU A 83 12.83 0.23 -2.70
C LEU A 83 12.43 -1.20 -2.30
N ARG A 84 13.24 -2.21 -2.66
CA ARG A 84 12.97 -3.60 -2.30
C ARG A 84 13.04 -3.82 -0.78
N ASP A 85 14.02 -3.21 -0.13
CA ASP A 85 14.18 -3.25 1.33
C ASP A 85 12.98 -2.58 2.02
N HIS A 86 12.60 -1.38 1.54
CA HIS A 86 11.43 -0.65 2.04
C HIS A 86 10.11 -1.41 1.88
N LEU A 87 10.05 -2.35 0.93
CA LEU A 87 8.90 -3.21 0.68
C LEU A 87 8.98 -4.54 1.45
N GLY A 88 10.03 -4.80 2.23
CA GLY A 88 10.23 -6.06 2.96
C GLY A 88 10.30 -7.26 2.03
N LEU A 89 11.00 -7.11 0.90
CA LEU A 89 11.17 -8.14 -0.11
C LEU A 89 12.59 -8.71 -0.04
N ALA A 90 12.73 -10.03 -0.16
CA ALA A 90 14.04 -10.69 -0.15
C ALA A 90 14.94 -10.19 -1.30
N PRO A 91 16.28 -10.16 -1.12
CA PRO A 91 17.22 -9.79 -2.17
C PRO A 91 16.98 -10.59 -3.45
N VAL A 92 17.16 -9.96 -4.61
CA VAL A 92 17.16 -10.72 -5.86
C VAL A 92 18.45 -11.49 -5.95
N SER A 93 18.34 -12.82 -5.96
CA SER A 93 19.42 -13.69 -6.39
C SER A 93 19.75 -13.35 -7.84
N ARG A 94 20.93 -12.76 -8.07
CA ARG A 94 21.47 -12.63 -9.41
C ARG A 94 21.88 -14.05 -9.86
N PRO A 95 21.51 -14.49 -11.08
CA PRO A 95 22.07 -15.73 -11.63
C PRO A 95 23.59 -15.64 -11.77
#